data_AF-X1QLX8-F1
#
_entry.id   AF-X1QLX8-F1
#
_cell.length_a   1.000
_cell.length_b   1.000
_cell.length_c   1.000
_cell.angle_alpha   90.00
_cell.angle_beta   90.00
_cell.angle_gamma   90.00
#
_symmetry.space_group_name_H-M   'P 1'
#
loop_
_entity.id
_entity.type
_entity.pdbx_description
1 polymer ?
#
loop_
_entity_poly.entity_id
_entity_poly.type
_entity_poly.pdbx_seq_one_letter_code
_entity_poly.pdbx_strand_id
1 'polypeptide(L)'
;MKGSEINQGLEILNEAGEWVLGRKKEQIIAYAWGFMMSGIIRELNDSAVVVLNVICGFTGKKRNTIITNKKIAKYGGVSEHTVKNVLKELKFYHVISSHILPKGTLMRRRRSITVNRWDTALALLIKEKKIKLGLDNKVVFLVPNKYRK
;
A
#
# COMPACT_ATOMS: atom_id res chain seq x y z
N MET A 1 -22.31 31.19 -0.38
CA MET A 1 -21.33 30.26 -0.99
C MET A 1 -20.24 29.98 0.03
N LYS A 2 -20.25 28.81 0.68
CA LYS A 2 -19.21 28.42 1.64
C LYS A 2 -18.12 27.68 0.87
N GLY A 3 -16.97 28.33 0.72
CA GLY A 3 -15.76 27.71 0.19
C GLY A 3 -15.34 26.56 1.08
N SER A 4 -15.08 25.41 0.46
CA SER A 4 -14.61 24.19 1.08
C SER A 4 -13.21 24.37 1.69
N GLU A 5 -13.13 24.53 3.01
CA GLU A 5 -11.87 24.46 3.76
C GLU A 5 -11.37 23.01 3.81
N ILE A 6 -10.62 22.58 2.79
CA ILE A 6 -9.99 21.25 2.74
C ILE A 6 -8.52 21.31 3.20
N ASN A 7 -7.98 22.48 3.55
CA ASN A 7 -6.57 22.67 3.89
C ASN A 7 -6.34 23.35 5.25
N GLN A 8 -6.79 22.75 6.35
CA GLN A 8 -6.26 23.09 7.68
C GLN A 8 -5.09 22.15 7.98
N GLY A 9 -3.87 22.55 7.61
CA GLY A 9 -2.66 21.92 8.10
C GLY A 9 -2.40 22.32 9.55
N LEU A 10 -1.86 21.40 10.35
CA LEU A 10 -1.44 21.69 11.73
C LEU A 10 -0.13 22.48 11.69
N GLU A 11 -0.11 23.64 12.36
CA GLU A 11 1.14 24.36 12.62
C GLU A 11 2.04 23.51 13.51
N ILE A 12 3.29 23.32 13.10
CA ILE A 12 4.31 22.60 13.86
C ILE A 12 5.53 23.49 14.03
N LEU A 13 6.21 23.36 15.17
CA LEU A 13 7.48 24.06 15.42
C LEU A 13 8.61 23.34 14.66
N ASN A 14 9.36 24.05 13.83
CA ASN A 14 10.55 23.53 13.17
C ASN A 14 11.77 23.51 14.12
N GLU A 15 12.89 22.93 13.69
CA GLU A 15 14.13 22.85 14.49
C GLU A 15 14.75 24.23 14.78
N ALA A 16 14.35 25.26 14.05
CA ALA A 16 14.73 26.65 14.28
C ALA A 16 13.76 27.42 15.21
N GLY A 17 12.71 26.76 15.71
CA GLY A 17 11.72 27.35 16.62
C GLY A 17 10.57 28.11 15.94
N GLU A 18 10.42 28.01 14.62
CA GLU A 18 9.39 28.70 13.86
C GLU A 18 8.15 27.82 13.62
N TRP A 19 6.96 28.42 13.69
CA TRP A 19 5.71 27.76 13.33
C TRP A 19 5.60 27.63 11.80
N VAL A 20 5.66 26.39 11.30
CA VAL A 20 5.52 26.08 9.87
C VAL A 20 4.32 25.18 9.63
N LEU A 21 3.72 25.30 8.45
CA LEU A 21 2.68 24.40 7.97
C LEU A 21 3.28 23.00 7.76
N GLY A 22 3.10 22.14 8.77
CA GLY A 22 3.58 20.77 8.73
C GLY A 22 2.86 19.98 7.65
N ARG A 23 3.60 19.18 6.87
CA ARG A 23 2.96 18.08 6.12
C ARG A 23 2.20 17.23 7.14
N LYS A 24 0.88 17.12 7.00
CA LYS A 24 0.03 16.31 7.88
C LYS A 24 0.72 14.96 8.10
N LYS A 25 1.11 14.65 9.34
CA LYS A 25 1.53 13.29 9.70
C LYS A 25 0.44 12.38 9.17
N GLU A 26 0.77 11.49 8.25
CA GLU A 26 -0.19 10.50 7.74
C GLU A 26 -0.84 9.85 8.97
N GLN A 27 -2.16 10.04 9.13
CA GLN A 27 -2.94 9.25 10.08
C GLN A 27 -2.65 7.78 9.76
N ILE A 28 -2.43 6.97 10.80
CA ILE A 28 -1.98 5.57 10.67
C ILE A 28 -3.11 4.74 10.05
N ILE A 29 -3.26 4.87 8.75
CA ILE A 29 -3.84 3.85 7.90
C ILE A 29 -2.66 2.98 7.53
N ALA A 30 -2.84 1.67 7.65
CA ALA A 30 -1.83 0.65 7.36
C ALA A 30 -1.08 0.92 6.03
N TYR A 31 -1.75 1.51 5.04
CA TYR A 31 -1.26 1.83 3.71
C TYR A 31 -1.54 3.30 3.35
N ALA A 32 -0.82 3.84 2.35
CA ALA A 32 -0.90 5.26 2.00
C ALA A 32 -2.32 5.72 1.59
N TRP A 33 -2.72 6.93 1.99
CA TRP A 33 -4.04 7.51 1.75
C TRP A 33 -4.45 7.52 0.27
N GLY A 34 -3.48 7.68 -0.64
CA GLY A 34 -3.73 7.66 -2.08
C GLY A 34 -4.31 6.33 -2.60
N PHE A 35 -4.00 5.20 -1.97
CA PHE A 35 -4.64 3.92 -2.34
C PHE A 35 -6.12 3.87 -1.95
N MET A 36 -6.49 4.51 -0.84
CA MET A 36 -7.89 4.62 -0.42
C MET A 36 -8.66 5.55 -1.36
N MET A 37 -8.14 6.74 -1.64
CA MET A 37 -8.81 7.74 -2.48
C MET A 37 -8.91 7.34 -3.95
N SER A 38 -7.98 6.54 -4.46
CA SER A 38 -8.04 5.98 -5.81
C SER A 38 -9.08 4.88 -5.97
N GLY A 39 -9.68 4.39 -4.88
CA GLY A 39 -10.61 3.27 -4.90
C GLY A 39 -9.94 1.89 -5.01
N ILE A 40 -8.61 1.80 -5.11
CA ILE A 40 -7.90 0.50 -5.21
C ILE A 40 -8.24 -0.41 -4.05
N ILE A 41 -8.31 0.12 -2.83
CA ILE A 41 -8.64 -0.68 -1.64
C ILE A 41 -10.04 -1.29 -1.73
N ARG A 42 -10.99 -0.61 -2.41
CA ARG A 42 -12.35 -1.12 -2.63
C ARG A 42 -12.42 -2.16 -3.75
N GLU A 43 -11.40 -2.20 -4.61
CA GLU A 43 -11.26 -3.21 -5.65
C GLU A 43 -10.63 -4.52 -5.15
N LEU A 44 -9.95 -4.48 -3.99
CA LEU A 44 -9.35 -5.66 -3.38
C LEU A 44 -10.41 -6.59 -2.81
N ASN A 45 -10.14 -7.89 -2.85
CA ASN A 45 -10.88 -8.86 -2.04
C ASN A 45 -10.72 -8.57 -0.54
N ASP A 46 -11.72 -8.93 0.27
CA ASP A 46 -11.68 -8.75 1.72
C ASP A 46 -10.44 -9.42 2.36
N SER A 47 -10.13 -10.64 1.91
CA SER A 47 -8.92 -11.34 2.36
C SER A 47 -7.62 -10.60 2.00
N ALA A 48 -7.63 -9.82 0.92
CA ALA A 48 -6.49 -9.00 0.54
C ALA A 48 -6.33 -7.77 1.44
N VAL A 49 -7.42 -7.15 1.84
CA VAL A 49 -7.40 -6.06 2.84
C VAL A 49 -6.88 -6.56 4.19
N VAL A 50 -7.34 -7.73 4.65
CA VAL A 50 -6.87 -8.35 5.90
C VAL A 50 -5.37 -8.61 5.86
N VAL A 51 -4.88 -9.29 4.82
CA VAL A 51 -3.44 -9.59 4.66
C VAL A 51 -2.62 -8.31 4.52
N LEU A 52 -3.12 -7.30 3.81
CA LEU A 52 -2.45 -6.00 3.69
C LEU A 52 -2.28 -5.36 5.06
N ASN A 53 -3.34 -5.32 5.88
CA ASN A 53 -3.27 -4.79 7.25
C ASN A 53 -2.23 -5.53 8.10
N VAL A 54 -2.16 -6.86 8.00
CA VAL A 54 -1.13 -7.66 8.68
C VAL A 54 0.26 -7.26 8.18
N ILE A 55 0.50 -7.21 6.86
CA ILE A 55 1.80 -6.84 6.31
C ILE A 55 2.24 -5.47 6.83
N CYS A 56 1.34 -4.49 6.79
CA CYS A 56 1.57 -3.13 7.26
C CYS A 56 1.90 -3.06 8.75
N GLY A 57 1.20 -3.83 9.59
CA GLY A 57 1.50 -3.93 11.02
C GLY A 57 2.90 -4.50 11.33
N PHE A 58 3.48 -5.25 10.40
CA PHE A 58 4.85 -5.78 10.48
C PHE A 58 5.88 -4.97 9.68
N THR A 59 5.49 -3.86 9.05
CA THR A 59 6.43 -3.00 8.31
C THR A 59 7.14 -2.02 9.24
N GLY A 60 8.45 -1.86 9.05
CA GLY A 60 9.24 -0.87 9.77
C GLY A 60 9.19 0.52 9.13
N LYS A 61 10.00 1.46 9.64
CA LYS A 61 10.12 2.84 9.11
C LYS A 61 10.43 2.92 7.60
N LYS A 62 11.10 1.90 7.05
CA LYS A 62 11.43 1.78 5.62
C LYS A 62 10.31 1.13 4.79
N ARG A 63 9.11 0.97 5.36
CA ARG A 63 7.92 0.36 4.73
C ARG A 63 8.17 -1.05 4.21
N ASN A 64 9.11 -1.78 4.78
CA ASN A 64 9.43 -3.14 4.39
C ASN A 64 9.35 -4.11 5.58
N THR A 65 9.18 -5.39 5.26
CA THR A 65 9.09 -6.47 6.23
C THR A 65 9.61 -7.79 5.65
N ILE A 66 10.11 -8.66 6.51
CA ILE A 66 10.55 -10.02 6.16
C ILE A 66 9.58 -11.10 6.68
N ILE A 67 8.33 -10.71 6.96
CA ILE A 67 7.29 -11.63 7.46
C ILE A 67 7.04 -12.78 6.47
N THR A 68 6.93 -14.00 7.00
CA THR A 68 6.68 -15.22 6.23
C THR A 68 5.18 -15.41 5.96
N ASN A 69 4.84 -16.19 4.92
CA ASN A 69 3.44 -16.54 4.64
C ASN A 69 2.77 -17.21 5.85
N LYS A 70 3.47 -18.13 6.53
CA LYS A 70 2.99 -18.77 7.76
C LYS A 70 2.60 -17.76 8.86
N LYS A 71 3.42 -16.73 9.06
CA LYS A 71 3.09 -15.67 10.03
C LYS A 71 1.91 -14.82 9.55
N ILE A 72 1.89 -14.40 8.28
CA ILE A 72 0.75 -13.66 7.72
C ILE A 72 -0.54 -14.45 7.89
N ALA A 73 -0.54 -15.74 7.53
CA ALA A 73 -1.67 -16.64 7.66
C ALA A 73 -2.18 -16.73 9.11
N LYS A 74 -1.26 -16.92 10.06
CA LYS A 74 -1.58 -16.96 11.49
C LYS A 74 -2.24 -15.67 12.00
N TYR A 75 -1.66 -14.50 11.71
CA TYR A 75 -2.18 -13.22 12.19
C TYR A 75 -3.42 -12.75 11.44
N GLY A 76 -3.56 -13.12 10.17
CA GLY A 76 -4.70 -12.75 9.34
C GLY A 76 -5.88 -13.72 9.44
N GLY A 77 -5.75 -14.85 10.15
CA GLY A 77 -6.80 -15.86 10.23
C GLY A 77 -7.16 -16.49 8.88
N VAL A 78 -6.21 -16.57 7.95
CA VAL A 78 -6.41 -17.07 6.58
C VAL A 78 -5.44 -18.20 6.26
N SER A 79 -5.79 -19.05 5.29
CA SER A 79 -4.89 -20.12 4.85
C SER A 79 -3.62 -19.58 4.16
N GLU A 80 -2.51 -20.33 4.22
CA GLU A 80 -1.30 -19.96 3.47
C GLU A 80 -1.53 -19.95 1.95
N HIS A 81 -2.46 -20.76 1.44
CA HIS A 81 -2.87 -20.73 0.04
C HIS A 81 -3.53 -19.39 -0.31
N THR A 82 -4.46 -18.91 0.54
CA THR A 82 -5.08 -17.59 0.41
C THR A 82 -4.03 -16.50 0.42
N VAL A 83 -3.07 -16.53 1.36
CA VAL A 83 -1.97 -15.56 1.40
C VAL A 83 -1.21 -15.51 0.09
N LYS A 84 -0.89 -16.66 -0.52
CA LYS A 84 -0.17 -16.69 -1.82
C LYS A 84 -0.96 -16.01 -2.94
N ASN A 85 -2.28 -16.21 -3.00
CA ASN A 85 -3.12 -15.60 -4.03
C ASN A 85 -3.29 -14.10 -3.78
N VAL A 86 -3.56 -13.72 -2.54
CA VAL A 86 -3.66 -12.33 -2.11
C VAL A 86 -2.37 -11.54 -2.40
N LEU A 87 -1.19 -12.13 -2.14
CA LEU A 87 0.06 -11.46 -2.45
C LEU A 87 0.24 -11.21 -3.96
N LYS A 88 -0.39 -12.01 -4.84
CA LYS A 88 -0.40 -11.74 -6.28
C LYS A 88 -1.35 -10.60 -6.62
N GLU A 89 -2.50 -10.51 -5.95
CA GLU A 89 -3.46 -9.42 -6.09
C GLU A 89 -2.88 -8.07 -5.62
N LEU A 90 -2.27 -8.02 -4.44
CA LEU A 90 -1.63 -6.82 -3.92
C LEU A 90 -0.47 -6.33 -4.82
N LYS A 91 0.25 -7.26 -5.46
CA LYS A 91 1.27 -6.93 -6.47
C LYS A 91 0.66 -6.46 -7.78
N PHE A 92 -0.49 -6.99 -8.18
CA PHE A 92 -1.18 -6.55 -9.39
C PHE A 92 -1.56 -5.08 -9.32
N TYR A 93 -1.95 -4.59 -8.14
CA TYR A 93 -2.20 -3.16 -7.91
C TYR A 93 -0.96 -2.35 -7.50
N HIS A 94 0.23 -2.94 -7.52
CA HIS A 94 1.47 -2.32 -7.04
C HIS A 94 1.37 -1.76 -5.61
N VAL A 95 0.45 -2.29 -4.78
CA VAL A 95 0.34 -1.92 -3.36
C VAL A 95 1.58 -2.41 -2.62
N ILE A 96 2.06 -3.60 -2.99
CA ILE A 96 3.30 -4.16 -2.49
C ILE A 96 4.23 -4.54 -3.64
N SER A 97 5.52 -4.51 -3.36
CA SER A 97 6.56 -5.19 -4.13
C SER A 97 7.23 -6.24 -3.24
N SER A 98 7.89 -7.23 -3.85
CA SER A 98 8.68 -8.20 -3.09
C SER A 98 9.95 -8.57 -3.81
N HIS A 99 11.05 -8.63 -3.09
CA HIS A 99 12.35 -9.05 -3.61
C HIS A 99 12.94 -10.14 -2.72
N ILE A 100 13.74 -11.01 -3.31
CA ILE A 100 14.51 -12.01 -2.58
C ILE A 100 15.81 -11.34 -2.13
N LEU A 101 16.09 -11.37 -0.84
CA LEU A 101 17.33 -10.81 -0.31
C LEU A 101 18.51 -11.74 -0.63
N PRO A 102 19.64 -11.19 -1.10
CA PRO A 102 20.87 -11.95 -1.32
C PRO A 102 21.56 -12.18 0.03
N LYS A 103 21.07 -13.12 0.83
CA LYS A 103 21.81 -13.66 1.99
C LYS A 103 21.85 -15.18 1.90
N GLY A 104 23.07 -15.70 1.61
CA GLY A 104 23.62 -17.05 1.82
C GLY A 104 22.71 -18.27 1.61
N THR A 105 23.19 -19.25 0.83
CA THR A 105 22.56 -20.56 0.48
C THR A 105 21.08 -20.52 0.03
N LEU A 106 20.72 -21.35 -0.95
CA LEU A 106 19.34 -21.45 -1.48
C LEU A 106 18.27 -21.62 -0.37
N MET A 107 18.63 -22.30 0.73
CA MET A 107 17.75 -22.56 1.88
C MET A 107 17.48 -21.35 2.79
N ARG A 108 18.28 -20.26 2.75
CA ARG A 108 18.09 -19.09 3.64
C ARG A 108 17.67 -17.82 2.91
N ARG A 109 17.33 -17.92 1.63
CA ARG A 109 16.74 -16.83 0.83
C ARG A 109 15.47 -16.32 1.50
N ARG A 110 15.55 -15.13 2.10
CA ARG A 110 14.39 -14.45 2.71
C ARG A 110 13.76 -13.51 1.70
N ARG A 111 12.43 -13.55 1.60
CA ARG A 111 11.66 -12.55 0.87
C ARG A 111 11.48 -11.32 1.74
N SER A 112 11.79 -10.16 1.20
CA SER A 112 11.40 -8.87 1.73
C SER A 112 10.18 -8.37 0.95
N ILE A 113 9.16 -7.91 1.66
CA ILE A 113 7.96 -7.28 1.10
C ILE A 113 8.04 -5.80 1.43
N THR A 114 7.86 -4.94 0.44
CA THR A 114 7.80 -3.49 0.60
C THR A 114 6.40 -3.01 0.29
N VAL A 115 5.80 -2.20 1.16
CA VAL A 115 4.55 -1.49 0.92
C VAL A 115 4.89 -0.20 0.18
N ASN A 116 4.50 -0.13 -1.09
CA ASN A 116 4.86 0.98 -1.96
C ASN A 116 4.16 2.27 -1.52
N ARG A 117 4.72 3.41 -1.92
CA ARG A 117 4.05 4.71 -1.84
C ARG A 117 3.08 4.84 -3.02
N TRP A 118 2.08 5.70 -2.85
CA TRP A 118 1.03 5.90 -3.86
C TRP A 118 1.59 6.43 -5.18
N ASP A 119 2.47 7.44 -5.13
CA ASP A 119 3.15 8.02 -6.29
C ASP A 119 3.84 6.97 -7.17
N THR A 120 4.56 6.05 -6.53
CA THR A 120 5.29 4.96 -7.19
C THR A 120 4.34 3.97 -7.82
N ALA A 121 3.30 3.56 -7.08
CA ALA A 121 2.29 2.64 -7.60
C ALA A 121 1.50 3.25 -8.75
N LEU A 122 1.10 4.52 -8.64
CA LEU A 122 0.38 5.27 -9.67
C LEU A 122 1.16 5.30 -10.99
N ALA A 123 2.45 5.66 -10.93
CA ALA A 123 3.30 5.68 -12.12
C ALA A 123 3.38 4.31 -12.81
N LEU A 124 3.51 3.22 -12.03
CA LEU A 124 3.54 1.86 -12.57
C LEU A 124 2.19 1.41 -13.14
N LEU A 125 1.08 1.73 -12.45
CA LEU A 125 -0.27 1.38 -12.90
C LEU A 125 -0.65 2.09 -14.21
N ILE A 126 -0.25 3.35 -14.38
CA ILE A 126 -0.42 4.10 -15.64
C ILE A 126 0.46 3.49 -16.72
N LYS A 127 1.75 3.24 -16.43
CA LYS A 127 2.69 2.63 -17.38
C LYS A 127 2.21 1.28 -17.90
N GLU A 128 1.61 0.47 -17.04
CA GLU A 128 1.05 -0.85 -17.38
C GLU A 128 -0.38 -0.76 -17.96
N LYS A 129 -0.91 0.44 -18.19
CA LYS A 129 -2.27 0.69 -18.70
C LYS A 129 -3.37 0.01 -17.86
N LYS A 130 -3.14 -0.19 -16.57
CA LYS A 130 -4.14 -0.73 -15.63
C LYS A 130 -5.14 0.32 -15.21
N ILE A 131 -4.70 1.57 -15.15
CA ILE A 131 -5.52 2.74 -14.83
C ILE A 131 -5.22 3.89 -15.79
N LYS A 132 -6.16 4.82 -15.90
CA LYS A 132 -5.94 6.16 -16.42
C LYS A 132 -6.41 7.20 -15.40
N LEU A 133 -5.84 8.39 -15.47
CA LEU A 133 -6.36 9.55 -14.76
C LEU A 133 -7.40 10.23 -15.66
N GLY A 134 -8.63 10.40 -15.15
CA GLY A 134 -9.65 11.22 -15.78
C GLY A 134 -9.36 12.71 -15.63
N LEU A 135 -10.20 13.55 -16.24
CA LEU A 135 -10.05 15.01 -16.24
C LEU A 135 -10.01 15.60 -14.81
N ASP A 136 -10.72 14.98 -13.87
CA ASP A 136 -10.77 15.40 -12.46
C ASP A 136 -9.65 14.77 -11.59
N ASN A 137 -8.58 14.23 -12.18
CA ASN A 137 -7.59 13.36 -11.49
C ASN A 137 -8.21 12.10 -10.84
N LYS A 138 -9.44 11.75 -11.20
CA LYS A 138 -10.08 10.50 -10.75
C LYS A 138 -9.41 9.31 -11.41
N VAL A 139 -9.12 8.29 -10.62
CA VAL A 139 -8.57 7.02 -11.14
C VAL A 139 -9.69 6.24 -11.82
N VAL A 140 -9.48 5.88 -13.07
CA VAL A 140 -10.37 5.02 -13.85
C VAL A 140 -9.64 3.71 -14.14
N PHE A 141 -10.23 2.59 -13.72
CA PHE A 141 -9.68 1.26 -13.97
C PHE A 141 -9.94 0.85 -15.41
N LEU A 142 -8.86 0.51 -16.14
CA LEU A 142 -8.92 0.01 -17.51
C LEU A 142 -8.89 -1.52 -17.55
N VAL A 143 -8.19 -2.13 -16.59
CA VAL A 143 -8.07 -3.58 -16.46
C VAL A 143 -8.81 -4.01 -15.19
N PRO A 144 -9.79 -4.92 -15.29
CA PRO A 144 -10.52 -5.38 -14.12
C PRO A 144 -9.61 -6.17 -13.17
N ASN A 145 -9.99 -6.22 -11.89
CA ASN A 145 -9.31 -7.08 -10.94
C ASN A 145 -9.53 -8.55 -11.31
N LYS A 146 -8.53 -9.18 -11.93
CA LYS A 146 -8.60 -10.62 -12.27
C LYS A 146 -8.62 -11.56 -11.06
N TYR A 147 -8.44 -11.05 -9.85
CA TYR A 147 -8.49 -11.82 -8.61
C TYR A 147 -9.80 -11.63 -7.86
N ARG A 148 -10.61 -10.62 -8.20
CA ARG A 148 -11.93 -10.41 -7.62
C ARG A 148 -12.88 -11.47 -8.18
N LYS A 149 -13.42 -12.30 -7.29
CA LYS A 149 -14.41 -13.33 -7.63
C LYS A 149 -15.79 -12.88 -7.21
#